data_AF-L9VPU6-F1
#
_entry.id   AF-L9VPU6-F1
#
_cell.length_a   1.000
_cell.length_b   1.000
_cell.length_c   1.000
_cell.angle_alpha   90.00
_cell.angle_beta   90.00
_cell.angle_gamma   90.00
#
_symmetry.space_group_name_H-M   'P 1'
#
loop_
_entity.id
_entity.type
_entity.pdbx_description
1 polymer ?
#
loop_
_entity_poly.entity_id
_entity_poly.type
_entity_poly.pdbx_seq_one_letter_code
_entity_poly.pdbx_strand_id
1 'polypeptide(L)'
;MVFNEIDRLGGIVVLVLDEIDGIGEDDYALYELSRPDISNAKIGVIGITNDAQFRNNLDADVQSSLGQREIFFHPYDANQLQDILARRAGRGLVDTSFDGTERTFKNLESDVLDDATIPLTAARASNETGDARQAIRLLRDACEIAEEREELVRERHVKEAHRKIEKEAHRELIESETTQRKLALAGVIKHEITGNPNPGTTDIYQTYCTFSKEIDGRQVSQRTVRAKLNDLAHQNILTQSRRGRGQGRGMSNFYSLSIDPELAIEALGDDQRLESVAEILWDLGK
;
A
#
# COMPACT_ATOMS: atom_id res chain seq x y z
N MET A 1 34.86 5.12 18.37
CA MET A 1 33.55 5.66 18.80
C MET A 1 32.40 4.66 18.64
N VAL A 2 32.47 3.60 17.82
CA VAL A 2 31.68 2.35 18.05
C VAL A 2 32.62 1.15 18.05
N PHE A 3 33.53 1.07 17.06
CA PHE A 3 34.55 0.02 16.98
C PHE A 3 35.45 -0.09 18.21
N ASN A 4 35.89 1.03 18.81
CA ASN A 4 36.67 0.99 20.05
C ASN A 4 35.90 0.36 21.22
N GLU A 5 34.58 0.51 21.25
CA GLU A 5 33.76 -0.07 22.32
C GLU A 5 33.52 -1.56 22.06
N ILE A 6 33.31 -1.93 20.78
CA ILE A 6 33.29 -3.34 20.35
C ILE A 6 34.62 -4.03 20.66
N ASP A 7 35.75 -3.38 20.39
CA ASP A 7 37.09 -3.92 20.66
C ASP A 7 37.35 -4.07 22.16
N ARG A 8 36.87 -3.13 22.98
CA ARG A 8 36.93 -3.25 24.45
C ARG A 8 36.09 -4.39 24.99
N LEU A 9 34.90 -4.61 24.44
CA LEU A 9 34.03 -5.73 24.82
C LEU A 9 34.70 -7.07 24.49
N GLY A 10 35.42 -7.13 23.37
CA GLY A 10 36.08 -8.33 22.88
C GLY A 10 35.10 -9.43 22.45
N GLY A 11 35.63 -10.56 21.97
CA GLY A 11 34.79 -11.72 21.61
C GLY A 11 34.14 -11.61 20.23
N ILE A 12 32.89 -12.09 20.09
CA ILE A 12 32.15 -12.09 18.81
C ILE A 12 30.96 -11.15 18.94
N VAL A 13 30.91 -10.14 18.08
CA VAL A 13 29.81 -9.16 17.99
C VAL A 13 29.05 -9.38 16.69
N VAL A 14 27.73 -9.53 16.78
CA VAL A 14 26.84 -9.62 15.61
C VAL A 14 26.05 -8.33 15.49
N LEU A 15 26.22 -7.63 14.37
CA LEU A 15 25.50 -6.41 14.03
C LEU A 15 24.36 -6.77 13.08
N VAL A 16 23.14 -6.40 13.44
CA VAL A 16 21.95 -6.56 12.59
C VAL A 16 21.50 -5.19 12.15
N LEU A 17 21.54 -4.95 10.85
CA LEU A 17 21.18 -3.69 10.20
C LEU A 17 19.87 -3.93 9.45
N ASP A 18 18.77 -3.41 9.98
CA ASP A 18 17.48 -3.42 9.30
C ASP A 18 17.37 -2.21 8.37
N GLU A 19 16.65 -2.36 7.26
CA GLU A 19 16.50 -1.34 6.21
C GLU A 19 17.85 -0.71 5.81
N ILE A 20 18.85 -1.56 5.52
CA ILE A 20 20.23 -1.11 5.23
C ILE A 20 20.32 -0.21 3.99
N ASP A 21 19.33 -0.28 3.09
CA ASP A 21 19.15 0.64 1.95
C ASP A 21 18.81 2.08 2.37
N GLY A 22 18.31 2.29 3.59
CA GLY A 22 18.07 3.60 4.17
C GLY A 22 19.34 4.40 4.47
N ILE A 23 20.51 3.76 4.47
CA ILE A 23 21.83 4.42 4.63
C ILE A 23 22.15 5.31 3.40
N GLY A 24 21.45 5.12 2.28
CA GLY A 24 21.63 5.92 1.07
C GLY A 24 22.94 5.60 0.34
N GLU A 25 23.54 6.61 -0.30
CA GLU A 25 24.82 6.49 -1.03
C GLU A 25 26.06 6.56 -0.11
N ASP A 26 25.89 6.51 1.22
CA ASP A 26 27.00 6.54 2.18
C ASP A 26 27.65 5.15 2.34
N ASP A 27 28.27 4.70 1.25
CA ASP A 27 29.00 3.43 1.17
C ASP A 27 30.18 3.36 2.16
N TYR A 28 30.62 4.51 2.70
CA TYR A 28 31.72 4.57 3.66
C TYR A 28 31.38 3.90 4.99
N ALA A 29 30.15 4.08 5.50
CA ALA A 29 29.71 3.43 6.73
C ALA A 29 29.66 1.90 6.59
N LEU A 30 29.17 1.41 5.44
CA LEU A 30 29.12 -0.01 5.11
C LEU A 30 30.53 -0.59 4.93
N TYR A 31 31.44 0.17 4.32
CA TYR A 31 32.84 -0.20 4.18
C TYR A 31 33.55 -0.34 5.53
N GLU A 32 33.38 0.61 6.45
CA GLU A 32 34.01 0.52 7.78
C GLU A 32 33.48 -0.68 8.58
N LEU A 33 32.20 -1.01 8.45
CA LEU A 33 31.59 -2.18 9.09
C LEU A 33 32.08 -3.51 8.52
N SER A 34 32.43 -3.52 7.24
CA SER A 34 32.93 -4.72 6.56
C SER A 34 34.42 -4.95 6.80
N ARG A 35 35.17 -3.89 7.15
CA ARG A 35 36.61 -3.93 7.47
C ARG A 35 36.93 -3.14 8.74
N PRO A 36 36.42 -3.58 9.91
CA PRO A 36 36.69 -2.89 11.16
C PRO A 36 38.16 -3.06 11.57
N ASP A 37 38.82 -1.96 11.95
CA ASP A 37 40.17 -2.00 12.53
C ASP A 37 40.08 -2.32 14.03
N ILE A 38 39.92 -3.61 14.35
CA ILE A 38 39.75 -4.15 15.71
C ILE A 38 40.62 -5.40 15.90
N SER A 39 41.17 -5.57 17.11
CA SER A 39 42.16 -6.63 17.44
C SER A 39 41.62 -7.68 18.41
N ASN A 40 40.72 -7.29 19.30
CA ASN A 40 40.22 -8.09 20.42
C ASN A 40 38.82 -8.67 20.17
N ALA A 41 38.12 -8.20 19.13
CA ALA A 41 36.78 -8.63 18.74
C ALA A 41 36.71 -9.09 17.29
N LYS A 42 35.68 -9.89 16.97
CA LYS A 42 35.27 -10.27 15.61
C LYS A 42 33.87 -9.74 15.37
N ILE A 43 33.64 -9.12 14.22
CA ILE A 43 32.33 -8.61 13.82
C ILE A 43 31.73 -9.51 12.73
N GLY A 44 30.46 -9.88 12.88
CA GLY A 44 29.61 -10.41 11.82
C GLY A 44 28.47 -9.43 11.55
N VAL A 45 28.17 -9.18 10.28
CA VAL A 45 27.10 -8.25 9.88
C VAL A 45 25.98 -9.01 9.18
N ILE A 46 24.74 -8.73 9.58
CA ILE A 46 23.51 -9.19 8.93
C ILE A 46 22.79 -7.94 8.45
N GLY A 47 22.77 -7.71 7.14
CA GLY A 47 21.97 -6.66 6.51
C GLY A 47 20.62 -7.20 6.06
N ILE A 48 19.55 -6.46 6.33
CA ILE A 48 18.19 -6.74 5.87
C ILE A 48 17.77 -5.55 4.99
N THR A 49 17.29 -5.84 3.78
CA THR A 49 16.81 -4.83 2.82
C THR A 49 15.61 -5.36 2.07
N ASN A 50 14.74 -4.45 1.63
CA ASN A 50 13.67 -4.75 0.69
C ASN A 50 14.09 -4.50 -0.77
N ASP A 51 15.25 -3.88 -1.01
CA ASP A 51 15.77 -3.64 -2.35
C ASP A 51 16.59 -4.84 -2.86
N ALA A 52 15.99 -5.61 -3.76
CA ALA A 52 16.64 -6.75 -4.41
C ALA A 52 17.84 -6.35 -5.31
N GLN A 53 18.00 -5.06 -5.64
CA GLN A 53 19.13 -4.53 -6.38
C GLN A 53 20.19 -3.88 -5.49
N PHE A 54 19.97 -3.80 -4.17
CA PHE A 54 20.87 -3.12 -3.23
C PHE A 54 22.33 -3.52 -3.43
N ARG A 55 22.59 -4.84 -3.51
CA ARG A 55 23.94 -5.39 -3.72
C ARG A 55 24.60 -4.93 -5.02
N ASN A 56 23.84 -4.72 -6.09
CA ASN A 56 24.36 -4.28 -7.38
C ASN A 56 24.69 -2.79 -7.40
N ASN A 57 24.13 -2.03 -6.45
CA ASN A 57 24.35 -0.60 -6.31
C ASN A 57 25.55 -0.27 -5.40
N LEU A 58 26.06 -1.25 -4.65
CA LEU A 58 27.23 -1.08 -3.78
C LEU A 58 28.54 -1.01 -4.58
N ASP A 59 29.47 -0.20 -4.10
CA ASP A 59 30.85 -0.20 -4.59
C ASP A 59 31.53 -1.58 -4.43
N ALA A 60 32.43 -1.90 -5.36
CA ALA A 60 33.05 -3.23 -5.49
C ALA A 60 33.73 -3.74 -4.20
N ASP A 61 34.32 -2.82 -3.42
CA ASP A 61 34.97 -3.13 -2.15
C ASP A 61 33.97 -3.55 -1.06
N VAL A 62 32.81 -2.87 -0.99
CA VAL A 62 31.71 -3.18 -0.05
C VAL A 62 31.02 -4.46 -0.47
N GLN A 63 30.77 -4.63 -1.77
CA GLN A 63 30.16 -5.82 -2.33
C GLN A 63 30.99 -7.09 -2.05
N SER A 64 32.32 -6.99 -2.14
CA SER A 64 33.24 -8.11 -1.85
C SER A 64 33.26 -8.51 -0.37
N SER A 65 32.98 -7.57 0.53
CA SER A 65 33.16 -7.75 1.98
C SER A 65 31.85 -8.05 2.71
N LEU A 66 30.76 -7.33 2.43
CA LEU A 66 29.42 -7.56 2.98
C LEU A 66 28.59 -8.57 2.20
N GLY A 67 28.75 -8.63 0.87
CA GLY A 67 27.92 -9.45 -0.03
C GLY A 67 28.28 -10.93 -0.12
N GLN A 68 28.99 -11.52 0.86
CA GLN A 68 29.50 -12.89 0.73
C GLN A 68 28.40 -13.96 0.65
N ARG A 69 27.29 -13.75 1.36
CA ARG A 69 26.17 -14.69 1.41
C ARG A 69 24.86 -13.93 1.41
N GLU A 70 23.99 -14.28 0.46
CA GLU A 70 22.70 -13.67 0.27
C GLU A 70 21.60 -14.72 0.50
N ILE A 71 20.54 -14.33 1.18
CA ILE A 71 19.37 -15.17 1.44
C ILE A 71 18.16 -14.40 0.92
N PHE A 72 17.53 -14.94 -0.12
CA PHE A 72 16.29 -14.39 -0.65
C PHE A 72 15.09 -14.94 0.12
N PHE A 73 14.27 -14.04 0.64
CA PHE A 73 12.98 -14.38 1.23
C PHE A 73 11.90 -14.17 0.17
N HIS A 74 11.29 -15.25 -0.29
CA HIS A 74 10.15 -15.16 -1.19
C HIS A 74 8.89 -14.73 -0.44
N PRO A 75 7.95 -14.03 -1.11
CA PRO A 75 6.62 -13.79 -0.55
C PRO A 75 5.97 -15.10 -0.11
N TYR A 76 5.16 -15.05 0.95
CA TYR A 76 4.53 -16.25 1.47
C TYR A 76 3.47 -16.80 0.52
N ASP A 77 3.43 -18.12 0.37
CA ASP A 77 2.31 -18.79 -0.31
C ASP A 77 1.07 -18.88 0.59
N ALA A 78 -0.07 -19.26 0.00
CA ALA A 78 -1.34 -19.36 0.71
C ALA A 78 -1.30 -20.34 1.89
N ASN A 79 -0.59 -21.47 1.78
CA ASN A 79 -0.51 -22.45 2.88
C ASN A 79 0.35 -21.91 4.04
N GLN A 80 1.46 -21.26 3.71
CA GLN A 80 2.31 -20.61 4.70
C GLN A 80 1.54 -19.50 5.45
N LEU A 81 0.75 -18.71 4.73
CA LEU A 81 -0.10 -17.68 5.33
C LEU A 81 -1.22 -18.28 6.19
N GLN A 82 -1.83 -19.41 5.81
CA GLN A 82 -2.78 -20.12 6.66
C GLN A 82 -2.15 -20.50 8.00
N ASP A 83 -0.95 -21.09 8.00
CA ASP A 83 -0.25 -21.46 9.24
C ASP A 83 0.20 -20.26 10.07
N ILE A 84 0.56 -19.15 9.42
CA ILE A 84 0.86 -17.90 10.13
C ILE A 84 -0.41 -17.36 10.79
N LEU A 85 -1.52 -17.24 10.05
CA LEU A 85 -2.79 -16.72 10.55
C LEU A 85 -3.34 -17.60 11.67
N ALA A 86 -3.29 -18.92 11.54
CA ALA A 86 -3.70 -19.85 12.59
C ALA A 86 -2.91 -19.63 13.88
N ARG A 87 -1.58 -19.49 13.79
CA ARG A 87 -0.72 -19.22 14.95
C ARG A 87 -1.03 -17.89 15.63
N ARG A 88 -1.52 -16.89 14.88
CA ARG A 88 -1.97 -15.60 15.42
C ARG A 88 -3.36 -15.71 16.03
N ALA A 89 -4.28 -16.39 15.35
CA ALA A 89 -5.64 -16.65 15.83
C ALA A 89 -5.63 -17.39 17.17
N GLY A 90 -4.93 -18.53 17.28
CA GLY A 90 -4.83 -19.28 18.54
C GLY A 90 -4.04 -18.59 19.66
N ARG A 91 -3.49 -17.39 19.43
CA ARG A 91 -2.91 -16.53 20.47
C ARG A 91 -3.78 -15.33 20.83
N GLY A 92 -4.60 -14.87 19.88
CA GLY A 92 -5.29 -13.59 19.97
C GLY A 92 -6.81 -13.70 20.11
N LEU A 93 -7.42 -14.78 19.62
CA LEU A 93 -8.86 -14.99 19.68
C LEU A 93 -9.24 -15.86 20.88
N VAL A 94 -10.37 -15.52 21.49
CA VAL A 94 -11.00 -16.35 22.52
C VAL A 94 -11.51 -17.66 21.90
N ASP A 95 -11.64 -18.69 22.72
CA ASP A 95 -12.17 -20.00 22.33
C ASP A 95 -11.54 -20.57 21.05
N THR A 96 -10.24 -20.26 20.85
CA THR A 96 -9.43 -20.71 19.73
C THR A 96 -8.14 -21.32 20.25
N SER A 97 -7.90 -22.59 19.94
CA SER A 97 -6.73 -23.32 20.42
C SER A 97 -6.22 -24.31 19.39
N PHE A 98 -5.10 -24.97 19.67
CA PHE A 98 -4.58 -26.03 18.81
C PHE A 98 -4.83 -27.39 19.44
N ASP A 99 -5.33 -28.34 18.65
CA ASP A 99 -5.33 -29.75 19.00
C ASP A 99 -3.92 -30.35 18.80
N GLY A 100 -3.35 -30.87 19.88
CA GLY A 100 -2.01 -31.45 19.90
C GLY A 100 -0.86 -30.42 19.97
N THR A 101 0.32 -30.83 19.50
CA THR A 101 1.56 -30.04 19.60
C THR A 101 1.88 -29.21 18.35
N GLU A 102 1.29 -29.59 17.21
CA GLU A 102 1.55 -28.94 15.93
C GLU A 102 0.73 -27.66 15.79
N ARG A 103 1.40 -26.56 15.46
CA ARG A 103 0.76 -25.23 15.34
C ARG A 103 0.50 -24.88 13.88
N THR A 104 -0.29 -25.72 13.22
CA THR A 104 -0.70 -25.56 11.81
C THR A 104 -2.18 -25.25 11.71
N PHE A 105 -2.63 -24.68 10.59
CA PHE A 105 -4.05 -24.40 10.38
C PHE A 105 -4.94 -25.63 10.54
N LYS A 106 -4.48 -26.81 10.13
CA LYS A 106 -5.25 -28.07 10.24
C LYS A 106 -5.51 -28.51 11.67
N ASN A 107 -4.71 -28.05 12.62
CA ASN A 107 -4.82 -28.36 14.03
C ASN A 107 -5.51 -27.25 14.81
N LEU A 108 -5.95 -26.17 14.16
CA LEU A 108 -6.62 -25.06 14.82
C LEU A 108 -8.09 -25.42 15.02
N GLU A 109 -8.56 -25.34 16.27
CA GLU A 109 -9.96 -25.43 16.64
C GLU A 109 -10.43 -24.07 17.13
N SER A 110 -11.63 -23.65 16.71
CA SER A 110 -12.17 -22.34 17.07
C SER A 110 -13.69 -22.38 17.10
N ASP A 111 -14.28 -21.93 18.20
CA ASP A 111 -15.73 -21.72 18.30
C ASP A 111 -16.16 -20.36 17.73
N VAL A 112 -15.19 -19.50 17.37
CA VAL A 112 -15.44 -18.12 16.90
C VAL A 112 -15.11 -17.91 15.42
N LEU A 113 -14.36 -18.82 14.78
CA LEU A 113 -13.99 -18.77 13.38
C LEU A 113 -14.67 -19.88 12.58
N ASP A 114 -15.26 -19.52 11.44
CA ASP A 114 -15.66 -20.48 10.42
C ASP A 114 -14.43 -21.03 9.66
N ASP A 115 -14.47 -22.30 9.28
CA ASP A 115 -13.33 -23.05 8.70
C ASP A 115 -12.76 -22.39 7.43
N ALA A 116 -13.61 -21.71 6.66
CA ALA A 116 -13.22 -21.03 5.41
C ALA A 116 -12.55 -19.66 5.63
N THR A 117 -12.58 -19.11 6.84
CA THR A 117 -12.15 -17.73 7.14
C THR A 117 -10.64 -17.54 6.93
N ILE A 118 -9.81 -18.38 7.56
CA ILE A 118 -8.35 -18.32 7.42
C ILE A 118 -7.91 -18.67 5.99
N PRO A 119 -8.42 -19.74 5.35
CA PRO A 119 -8.11 -20.04 3.94
C PRO A 119 -8.42 -18.89 2.98
N LEU A 120 -9.59 -18.25 3.12
CA LEU A 120 -9.97 -17.12 2.27
C LEU A 120 -9.04 -15.91 2.48
N THR A 121 -8.73 -15.60 3.74
CA THR A 121 -7.83 -14.49 4.10
C THR A 121 -6.43 -14.73 3.52
N ALA A 122 -5.90 -15.93 3.70
CA ALA A 122 -4.58 -16.32 3.20
C ALA A 122 -4.51 -16.27 1.67
N ALA A 123 -5.53 -16.79 0.98
CA ALA A 123 -5.59 -16.79 -0.48
C ALA A 123 -5.62 -15.39 -1.08
N ARG A 124 -6.35 -14.46 -0.44
CA ARG A 124 -6.36 -13.04 -0.85
C ARG A 124 -4.99 -12.41 -0.70
N ALA A 125 -4.41 -12.49 0.50
CA ALA A 125 -3.12 -11.90 0.79
C ALA A 125 -1.99 -12.50 -0.09
N SER A 126 -1.99 -13.81 -0.35
CA SER A 126 -0.99 -14.42 -1.24
C SER A 126 -1.11 -13.97 -2.70
N ASN A 127 -2.33 -13.73 -3.19
CA ASN A 127 -2.55 -13.32 -4.57
C ASN A 127 -2.15 -11.85 -4.81
N GLU A 128 -2.22 -11.02 -3.78
CA GLU A 128 -1.93 -9.59 -3.88
C GLU A 128 -0.47 -9.27 -3.58
N THR A 129 0.05 -9.72 -2.43
CA THR A 129 1.36 -9.28 -1.94
C THR A 129 2.23 -10.40 -1.36
N GLY A 130 1.62 -11.46 -0.83
CA GLY A 130 2.32 -12.47 -0.01
C GLY A 130 2.83 -11.93 1.32
N ASP A 131 2.32 -10.78 1.79
CA ASP A 131 2.72 -10.16 3.06
C ASP A 131 1.86 -10.67 4.24
N ALA A 132 2.54 -11.27 5.22
CA ALA A 132 1.91 -11.74 6.46
C ALA A 132 1.29 -10.62 7.29
N ARG A 133 1.84 -9.39 7.27
CA ARG A 133 1.28 -8.25 7.99
C ARG A 133 -0.07 -7.86 7.43
N GLN A 134 -0.20 -7.82 6.11
CA GLN A 134 -1.48 -7.54 5.44
C GLN A 134 -2.50 -8.64 5.70
N ALA A 135 -2.09 -9.92 5.64
CA ALA A 135 -2.97 -11.04 5.97
C ALA A 135 -3.49 -10.94 7.42
N ILE A 136 -2.61 -10.62 8.38
CA ILE A 136 -2.98 -10.46 9.79
C ILE A 136 -3.92 -9.26 9.98
N ARG A 137 -3.65 -8.12 9.33
CA ARG A 137 -4.53 -6.95 9.35
C ARG A 137 -5.92 -7.30 8.82
N LEU A 138 -5.99 -7.99 7.68
CA LEU A 138 -7.26 -8.41 7.08
C LEU A 138 -8.05 -9.33 8.00
N LEU A 139 -7.41 -10.32 8.65
CA LEU A 139 -8.08 -11.20 9.60
C LEU A 139 -8.58 -10.43 10.82
N ARG A 140 -7.76 -9.53 11.37
CA ARG A 140 -8.13 -8.70 12.52
C ARG A 140 -9.37 -7.85 12.20
N ASP A 141 -9.34 -7.11 11.10
CA ASP A 141 -10.45 -6.23 10.72
C ASP A 141 -11.73 -7.05 10.44
N ALA A 142 -11.60 -8.30 9.95
CA ALA A 142 -12.73 -9.21 9.81
C ALA A 142 -13.29 -9.69 11.17
N CYS A 143 -12.42 -9.89 12.18
CA CYS A 143 -12.83 -10.21 13.53
C CYS A 143 -13.57 -9.04 14.19
N GLU A 144 -13.06 -7.81 14.05
CA GLU A 144 -13.70 -6.59 14.57
C GLU A 144 -15.12 -6.42 14.01
N ILE A 145 -15.30 -6.60 12.69
CA ILE A 145 -16.63 -6.52 12.06
C ILE A 145 -17.59 -7.60 12.59
N ALA A 146 -17.08 -8.81 12.85
CA ALA A 146 -17.88 -9.90 13.39
C ALA A 146 -18.26 -9.67 14.86
N GLU A 147 -17.32 -9.13 15.64
CA GLU A 147 -17.49 -8.78 17.05
C GLU A 147 -18.56 -7.69 17.22
N GLU A 148 -18.53 -6.63 16.41
CA GLU A 148 -19.55 -5.57 16.40
C GLU A 148 -20.97 -6.11 16.14
N ARG A 149 -21.09 -7.27 15.50
CA ARG A 149 -22.36 -7.93 15.18
C ARG A 149 -22.71 -9.08 16.11
N GLU A 150 -21.84 -9.41 17.07
CA GLU A 150 -21.95 -10.59 17.94
C GLU A 150 -22.08 -11.90 17.13
N GLU A 151 -21.31 -12.03 16.05
CA GLU A 151 -21.35 -13.18 15.14
C GLU A 151 -20.02 -13.93 15.06
N LEU A 152 -20.07 -15.21 14.65
CA LEU A 152 -18.90 -15.94 14.20
C LEU A 152 -18.24 -15.23 13.01
N VAL A 153 -16.90 -15.21 13.00
CA VAL A 153 -16.14 -14.70 11.86
C VAL A 153 -16.34 -15.65 10.68
N ARG A 154 -16.85 -15.11 9.57
CA ARG A 154 -17.19 -15.85 8.36
C ARG A 154 -16.57 -15.17 7.14
N GLU A 155 -16.61 -15.85 5.99
CA GLU A 155 -16.14 -15.29 4.72
C GLU A 155 -16.68 -13.89 4.40
N ARG A 156 -17.94 -13.61 4.76
CA ARG A 156 -18.56 -12.29 4.52
C ARG A 156 -17.84 -11.17 5.25
N HIS A 157 -17.34 -11.42 6.47
CA HIS A 157 -16.60 -10.45 7.26
C HIS A 157 -15.21 -10.20 6.65
N VAL A 158 -14.55 -11.24 6.12
CA VAL A 158 -13.30 -11.09 5.36
C VAL A 158 -13.50 -10.26 4.10
N LYS A 159 -14.58 -10.53 3.34
CA LYS A 159 -14.91 -9.76 2.13
C LYS A 159 -15.21 -8.29 2.47
N GLU A 160 -15.89 -8.04 3.58
CA GLU A 160 -16.22 -6.71 4.05
C GLU A 160 -14.99 -5.95 4.57
N ALA A 161 -14.17 -6.59 5.41
CA ALA A 161 -12.89 -6.06 5.89
C ALA A 161 -11.97 -5.67 4.74
N HIS A 162 -11.87 -6.53 3.73
CA HIS A 162 -11.06 -6.22 2.55
C HIS A 162 -11.56 -4.96 1.82
N ARG A 163 -12.88 -4.86 1.58
CA ARG A 163 -13.46 -3.65 0.97
C ARG A 163 -13.23 -2.42 1.84
N LYS A 164 -13.29 -2.55 3.17
CA LYS A 164 -13.02 -1.46 4.11
C LYS A 164 -11.57 -1.00 3.99
N ILE A 165 -10.60 -1.92 4.00
CA ILE A 165 -9.17 -1.63 3.82
C ILE A 165 -8.92 -0.96 2.45
N GLU A 166 -9.51 -1.46 1.38
CA GLU A 166 -9.40 -0.85 0.04
C GLU A 166 -9.97 0.58 0.01
N LYS A 167 -11.14 0.79 0.63
CA LYS A 167 -11.76 2.12 0.74
C LYS A 167 -10.89 3.08 1.55
N GLU A 168 -10.34 2.64 2.69
CA GLU A 168 -9.42 3.43 3.51
C GLU A 168 -8.16 3.82 2.72
N ALA A 169 -7.54 2.87 2.02
CA ALA A 169 -6.37 3.12 1.20
C ALA A 169 -6.64 4.12 0.06
N HIS A 170 -7.79 4.00 -0.63
CA HIS A 170 -8.21 4.95 -1.66
C HIS A 170 -8.48 6.34 -1.07
N ARG A 171 -9.11 6.42 0.11
CA ARG A 171 -9.35 7.70 0.80
C ARG A 171 -8.03 8.38 1.15
N GLU A 172 -7.13 7.68 1.84
CA GLU A 172 -5.80 8.22 2.21
C GLU A 172 -5.03 8.73 0.99
N LEU A 173 -5.08 7.98 -0.11
CA LEU A 173 -4.46 8.36 -1.37
C LEU A 173 -5.04 9.68 -1.89
N ILE A 174 -6.37 9.83 -1.97
CA ILE A 174 -7.02 11.07 -2.40
C ILE A 174 -6.70 12.23 -1.46
N GLU A 175 -6.76 12.01 -0.15
CA GLU A 175 -6.49 13.03 0.87
C GLU A 175 -5.07 13.58 0.76
N SER A 176 -4.09 12.71 0.48
CA SER A 176 -2.69 13.07 0.29
C SER A 176 -2.42 13.88 -0.99
N GLU A 177 -3.40 13.95 -1.90
CA GLU A 177 -3.20 14.63 -3.18
C GLU A 177 -3.20 16.15 -3.07
N THR A 178 -2.46 16.77 -4.00
CA THR A 178 -2.48 18.22 -4.15
C THR A 178 -3.87 18.72 -4.53
N THR A 179 -4.27 19.91 -4.07
CA THR A 179 -5.55 20.56 -4.43
C THR A 179 -5.80 20.58 -5.95
N GLN A 180 -4.74 20.74 -6.75
CA GLN A 180 -4.83 20.75 -8.21
C GLN A 180 -5.21 19.40 -8.82
N ARG A 181 -4.73 18.29 -8.23
CA ARG A 181 -5.14 16.93 -8.63
C ARG A 181 -6.54 16.62 -8.12
N LYS A 182 -6.86 16.99 -6.88
CA LYS A 182 -8.22 16.88 -6.31
C LYS A 182 -9.27 17.61 -7.17
N LEU A 183 -8.99 18.81 -7.65
CA LEU A 183 -9.86 19.54 -8.59
C LEU A 183 -10.01 18.83 -9.96
N ALA A 184 -8.93 18.23 -10.45
CA ALA A 184 -8.99 17.45 -11.71
C ALA A 184 -9.85 16.19 -11.53
N LEU A 185 -9.70 15.51 -10.39
CA LEU A 185 -10.51 14.38 -9.97
C LEU A 185 -11.99 14.77 -9.83
N ALA A 186 -12.31 15.87 -9.15
CA ALA A 186 -13.66 16.42 -9.04
C ALA A 186 -14.30 16.63 -10.41
N GLY A 187 -13.51 17.07 -11.40
CA GLY A 187 -13.95 17.18 -12.79
C GLY A 187 -14.41 15.84 -13.39
N VAL A 188 -13.69 14.74 -13.13
CA VAL A 188 -14.09 13.40 -13.57
C VAL A 188 -15.32 12.92 -12.81
N ILE A 189 -15.34 13.07 -11.48
CA ILE A 189 -16.47 12.66 -10.61
C ILE A 189 -17.77 13.31 -11.10
N LYS A 190 -17.77 14.62 -11.37
CA LYS A 190 -18.94 15.32 -11.87
C LYS A 190 -19.49 14.66 -13.14
N HIS A 191 -18.63 14.30 -14.08
CA HIS A 191 -19.05 13.67 -15.33
C HIS A 191 -19.57 12.25 -15.11
N GLU A 192 -18.95 11.47 -14.22
CA GLU A 192 -19.42 10.15 -13.80
C GLU A 192 -20.85 10.22 -13.27
N ILE A 193 -21.10 11.06 -12.25
CA ILE A 193 -22.41 11.15 -11.59
C ILE A 193 -23.50 11.79 -12.47
N THR A 194 -23.11 12.59 -13.48
CA THR A 194 -24.06 13.21 -14.43
C THR A 194 -24.28 12.38 -15.71
N GLY A 195 -23.84 11.12 -15.73
CA GLY A 195 -24.15 10.17 -16.80
C GLY A 195 -23.19 10.18 -17.99
N ASN A 196 -21.98 10.73 -17.85
CA ASN A 196 -20.90 10.68 -18.83
C ASN A 196 -19.64 10.07 -18.20
N PRO A 197 -19.56 8.73 -18.03
CA PRO A 197 -18.50 8.09 -17.23
C PRO A 197 -17.10 8.04 -17.89
N ASN A 198 -16.95 8.56 -19.11
CA ASN A 198 -15.65 8.57 -19.80
C ASN A 198 -15.42 9.90 -20.51
N PRO A 199 -15.39 11.03 -19.80
CA PRO A 199 -15.24 12.35 -20.39
C PRO A 199 -13.88 12.55 -21.07
N GLY A 200 -13.85 13.42 -22.09
CA GLY A 200 -12.62 13.83 -22.73
C GLY A 200 -11.85 14.84 -21.89
N THR A 201 -10.54 14.98 -22.14
CA THR A 201 -9.67 15.95 -21.44
C THR A 201 -10.22 17.39 -21.48
N THR A 202 -10.89 17.79 -22.55
CA THR A 202 -11.48 19.14 -22.68
C THR A 202 -12.67 19.34 -21.76
N ASP A 203 -13.54 18.35 -21.64
CA ASP A 203 -14.75 18.44 -20.82
C ASP A 203 -14.41 18.44 -19.33
N ILE A 204 -13.40 17.64 -18.96
CA ILE A 204 -12.83 17.65 -17.60
C ILE A 204 -12.19 19.01 -17.32
N TYR A 205 -11.42 19.56 -18.26
CA TYR A 205 -10.75 20.85 -18.09
C TYR A 205 -11.74 22.00 -17.85
N GLN A 206 -12.86 22.03 -18.58
CA GLN A 206 -13.90 23.03 -18.38
C GLN A 206 -14.48 22.95 -16.96
N THR A 207 -14.76 21.73 -16.49
CA THR A 207 -15.28 21.51 -15.13
C THR A 207 -14.26 21.88 -14.07
N TYR A 208 -13.00 21.47 -14.25
CA TYR A 208 -11.88 21.88 -13.40
C TYR A 208 -11.78 23.41 -13.31
N CYS A 209 -11.96 24.15 -14.42
CA CYS A 209 -11.92 25.61 -14.41
C CYS A 209 -13.06 26.20 -13.58
N THR A 210 -14.26 25.59 -13.62
CA THR A 210 -15.40 25.99 -12.81
C THR A 210 -15.12 25.76 -11.32
N PHE A 211 -14.71 24.55 -10.92
CA PHE A 211 -14.42 24.26 -9.52
C PHE A 211 -13.20 25.03 -9.00
N SER A 212 -12.20 25.28 -9.84
CA SER A 212 -11.08 26.14 -9.47
C SER A 212 -11.52 27.59 -9.20
N LYS A 213 -12.56 28.10 -9.86
CA LYS A 213 -13.11 29.43 -9.56
C LYS A 213 -13.93 29.42 -8.28
N GLU A 214 -14.68 28.36 -8.05
CA GLU A 214 -15.50 28.19 -6.83
C GLU A 214 -14.69 28.34 -5.54
N ILE A 215 -13.42 27.90 -5.58
CA ILE A 215 -12.53 27.93 -4.42
C ILE A 215 -11.48 29.06 -4.47
N ASP A 216 -11.68 30.07 -5.34
CA ASP A 216 -10.72 31.14 -5.64
C ASP A 216 -9.29 30.61 -5.93
N GLY A 217 -9.22 29.46 -6.57
CA GLY A 217 -7.99 28.73 -6.89
C GLY A 217 -7.33 29.20 -8.18
N ARG A 218 -6.00 29.05 -8.24
CA ARG A 218 -5.24 29.30 -9.47
C ARG A 218 -5.56 28.24 -10.53
N GLN A 219 -6.01 28.70 -11.69
CA GLN A 219 -6.19 27.86 -12.87
C GLN A 219 -4.85 27.59 -13.56
N VAL A 220 -4.61 26.33 -13.91
CA VAL A 220 -3.46 25.90 -14.74
C VAL A 220 -3.92 25.57 -16.15
N SER A 221 -2.98 25.42 -17.09
CA SER A 221 -3.31 25.08 -18.47
C SER A 221 -3.92 23.69 -18.61
N GLN A 222 -4.70 23.46 -19.67
CA GLN A 222 -5.26 22.15 -20.00
C GLN A 222 -4.17 21.06 -20.11
N ARG A 223 -2.97 21.40 -20.60
CA ARG A 223 -1.82 20.49 -20.63
C ARG A 223 -1.41 20.04 -19.22
N THR A 224 -1.44 20.96 -18.25
CA THR A 224 -1.09 20.67 -16.86
C THR A 224 -2.17 19.82 -16.19
N VAL A 225 -3.45 20.13 -16.41
CA VAL A 225 -4.57 19.29 -15.92
C VAL A 225 -4.48 17.88 -16.50
N ARG A 226 -4.14 17.74 -17.79
CA ARG A 226 -3.90 16.42 -18.40
C ARG A 226 -2.78 15.65 -17.71
N ALA A 227 -1.67 16.31 -17.34
CA ALA A 227 -0.61 15.66 -16.57
C ALA A 227 -1.12 15.18 -15.21
N LYS A 228 -1.93 15.99 -14.51
CA LYS A 228 -2.56 15.61 -13.24
C LYS A 228 -3.51 14.42 -13.37
N LEU A 229 -4.30 14.35 -14.44
CA LEU A 229 -5.16 13.20 -14.73
C LEU A 229 -4.34 11.93 -15.03
N ASN A 230 -3.17 12.06 -15.67
CA ASN A 230 -2.28 10.91 -15.87
C ASN A 230 -1.66 10.45 -14.55
N ASP A 231 -1.24 11.37 -13.67
CA ASP A 231 -0.72 11.03 -12.34
C ASP A 231 -1.75 10.21 -11.55
N LEU A 232 -3.00 10.68 -11.51
CA LEU A 232 -4.12 9.98 -10.87
C LEU A 232 -4.42 8.62 -11.51
N ALA A 233 -4.19 8.48 -12.83
CA ALA A 233 -4.33 7.20 -13.51
C ALA A 233 -3.19 6.22 -13.18
N HIS A 234 -1.96 6.71 -13.02
CA HIS A 234 -0.83 5.87 -12.56
C HIS A 234 -1.03 5.37 -11.12
N GLN A 235 -1.77 6.12 -10.31
CA GLN A 235 -2.15 5.76 -8.94
C GLN A 235 -3.42 4.90 -8.87
N ASN A 236 -3.97 4.48 -10.02
CA ASN A 236 -5.22 3.71 -10.12
C ASN A 236 -6.48 4.38 -9.55
N ILE A 237 -6.46 5.69 -9.29
CA ILE A 237 -7.68 6.46 -8.96
C ILE A 237 -8.57 6.61 -10.21
N LEU A 238 -7.92 6.79 -11.36
CA LEU A 238 -8.57 6.93 -12.66
C LEU A 238 -8.12 5.83 -13.62
N THR A 239 -8.95 5.52 -14.61
CA THR A 239 -8.56 4.71 -15.77
C THR A 239 -8.44 5.61 -16.99
N GLN A 240 -7.30 5.56 -17.68
CA GLN A 240 -7.11 6.26 -18.95
C GLN A 240 -7.43 5.34 -20.14
N SER A 241 -8.27 5.81 -21.05
CA SER A 241 -8.43 5.21 -22.38
C SER A 241 -8.08 6.21 -23.49
N ARG A 242 -7.57 5.69 -24.61
CA ARG A 242 -7.27 6.50 -25.80
C ARG A 242 -8.09 6.00 -26.97
N ARG A 243 -8.89 6.89 -27.57
CA ARG A 243 -9.63 6.58 -28.80
C ARG A 243 -9.16 7.48 -29.93
N GLY A 244 -8.94 6.88 -31.10
CA GLY A 244 -8.62 7.60 -32.32
C GLY A 244 -9.86 8.28 -32.88
N ARG A 245 -9.71 9.50 -33.40
CA ARG A 245 -10.80 10.22 -34.09
C ARG A 245 -10.97 9.82 -35.57
N GLY A 246 -10.30 8.76 -36.03
CA GLY A 246 -10.23 8.40 -37.45
C GLY A 246 -9.38 9.40 -38.29
N GLN A 247 -9.08 9.01 -39.53
CA GLN A 247 -8.36 9.77 -40.58
C GLN A 247 -7.42 10.89 -40.08
N GLY A 248 -6.28 10.53 -39.48
CA GLY A 248 -5.20 11.49 -39.19
C GLY A 248 -5.48 12.56 -38.13
N ARG A 249 -6.63 12.53 -37.44
CA ARG A 249 -7.06 13.58 -36.48
C ARG A 249 -6.57 13.42 -35.04
N GLY A 250 -5.52 12.62 -34.83
CA GLY A 250 -4.89 12.42 -33.52
C GLY A 250 -5.71 11.55 -32.54
N MET A 251 -5.06 11.18 -31.44
CA MET A 251 -5.65 10.39 -30.35
C MET A 251 -6.20 11.33 -29.27
N SER A 252 -7.41 11.04 -28.78
CA SER A 252 -7.99 11.74 -27.63
C SER A 252 -7.90 10.88 -26.36
N ASN A 253 -7.55 11.51 -25.26
CA ASN A 253 -7.55 10.89 -23.93
C ASN A 253 -8.93 11.06 -23.28
N PHE A 254 -9.44 9.95 -22.77
CA PHE A 254 -10.64 9.87 -21.95
C PHE A 254 -10.29 9.24 -20.61
N TYR A 255 -11.01 9.61 -19.56
CA TYR A 255 -10.76 9.16 -18.20
C TYR A 255 -12.06 8.73 -17.55
N SER A 256 -12.05 7.61 -16.84
CA SER A 256 -13.16 7.16 -16.01
C SER A 256 -12.70 6.98 -14.56
N LEU A 257 -13.63 7.05 -13.62
CA LEU A 257 -13.32 6.80 -12.21
C LEU A 257 -13.09 5.30 -11.99
N SER A 258 -12.00 4.94 -11.29
CA SER A 258 -11.71 3.55 -10.92
C SER A 258 -12.19 3.19 -9.52
N ILE A 259 -12.53 4.21 -8.73
CA ILE A 259 -12.97 4.10 -7.34
C ILE A 259 -14.45 4.44 -7.21
N ASP A 260 -15.02 4.16 -6.05
CA ASP A 260 -16.39 4.53 -5.73
C ASP A 260 -16.58 6.06 -5.73
N PRO A 261 -17.57 6.61 -6.47
CA PRO A 261 -17.81 8.05 -6.53
C PRO A 261 -18.14 8.67 -5.16
N GLU A 262 -18.94 8.00 -4.34
CA GLU A 262 -19.33 8.51 -3.02
C GLU A 262 -18.10 8.65 -2.12
N LEU A 263 -17.27 7.60 -2.04
CA LEU A 263 -15.98 7.65 -1.33
C LEU A 263 -15.10 8.80 -1.81
N ALA A 264 -15.02 9.02 -3.12
CA ALA A 264 -14.20 10.07 -3.69
C ALA A 264 -14.72 11.47 -3.33
N ILE A 265 -16.04 11.67 -3.31
CA ILE A 265 -16.66 12.94 -2.90
C ILE A 265 -16.42 13.18 -1.40
N GLU A 266 -16.61 12.17 -0.56
CA GLU A 266 -16.34 12.27 0.88
C GLU A 266 -14.89 12.67 1.16
N ALA A 267 -13.92 11.99 0.53
CA ALA A 267 -12.49 12.29 0.69
C ALA A 267 -12.11 13.69 0.19
N LEU A 268 -12.84 14.25 -0.79
CA LEU A 268 -12.67 15.63 -1.21
C LEU A 268 -13.23 16.61 -0.18
N GLY A 269 -14.33 16.26 0.50
CA GLY A 269 -14.98 17.09 1.52
C GLY A 269 -14.16 17.25 2.80
N ASP A 270 -13.30 16.28 3.12
CA ASP A 270 -12.38 16.36 4.25
C ASP A 270 -11.27 17.44 4.05
N ASP A 271 -11.05 17.89 2.81
CA ASP A 271 -10.20 19.04 2.51
C ASP A 271 -11.01 20.34 2.61
N GLN A 272 -10.75 21.14 3.64
CA GLN A 272 -11.46 22.39 3.92
C GLN A 272 -11.49 23.38 2.73
N ARG A 273 -10.53 23.29 1.79
CA ARG A 273 -10.54 24.15 0.59
C ARG A 273 -11.51 23.68 -0.49
N LEU A 274 -11.98 22.45 -0.40
CA LEU A 274 -12.80 21.76 -1.41
C LEU A 274 -14.19 21.41 -0.91
N GLU A 275 -14.54 21.78 0.33
CA GLU A 275 -15.86 21.56 0.94
C GLU A 275 -17.00 22.01 0.02
N SER A 276 -16.95 23.23 -0.53
CA SER A 276 -17.96 23.74 -1.47
C SER A 276 -18.05 22.93 -2.76
N VAL A 277 -16.93 22.41 -3.27
CA VAL A 277 -16.91 21.55 -4.46
C VAL A 277 -17.51 20.19 -4.14
N ALA A 278 -17.21 19.62 -2.97
CA ALA A 278 -17.78 18.35 -2.52
C ALA A 278 -19.29 18.44 -2.32
N GLU A 279 -19.80 19.53 -1.73
CA GLU A 279 -21.24 19.80 -1.61
C GLU A 279 -21.94 19.83 -2.97
N ILE A 280 -21.36 20.56 -3.94
CA ILE A 280 -21.90 20.61 -5.31
C ILE A 280 -21.95 19.21 -5.94
N LEU A 281 -20.92 18.39 -5.74
CA LEU A 281 -20.89 17.03 -6.26
C LEU A 281 -21.94 16.13 -5.59
N TRP A 282 -22.11 16.24 -4.28
CA TRP A 282 -23.15 15.51 -3.54
C TRP A 282 -24.55 15.85 -4.04
N ASP A 283 -24.84 17.12 -4.28
CA ASP A 283 -26.15 17.54 -4.76
C ASP A 283 -26.43 17.13 -6.21
N LEU A 284 -25.40 16.99 -7.03
CA LEU A 284 -25.52 16.47 -8.40
C LEU A 284 -25.72 14.96 -8.47
N GLY A 285 -25.36 14.22 -7.41
CA GLY A 285 -25.46 12.76 -7.35
C GLY A 285 -26.80 12.24 -6.79
N LYS A 286 -27.64 13.11 -6.20
CA LYS A 286 -29.00 12.79 -5.74
C LYS A 286 -29.99 12.73 -6.90
#